data_AF-A0A7Y0BDQ7-F1
#
_entry.id   AF-A0A7Y0BDQ7-F1
#
_cell.length_a   1.000
_cell.length_b   1.000
_cell.length_c   1.000
_cell.angle_alpha   90.00
_cell.angle_beta   90.00
_cell.angle_gamma   90.00
#
_symmetry.space_group_name_H-M   'P 1'
#
loop_
_entity.id
_entity.type
_entity.pdbx_description
1 polymer ?
#
loop_
_entity_poly.entity_id
_entity_poly.type
_entity_poly.pdbx_seq_one_letter_code
_entity_poly.pdbx_strand_id
1 'polypeptide(L)'
;MPRPPARARIPAERIDEALMRLPYEQWVLVPKVAAELRELGLPTNCLSLVLREGRRRGVLKTRTEPGQHQAFVMRIHQAPQRPPRT
;
A
#
# COMPACT_ATOMS: atom_id res chain seq x y z
N MET A 1 18.89 4.74 -27.17
CA MET A 1 17.78 4.41 -26.25
C MET A 1 18.09 5.01 -24.88
N PRO A 2 17.39 6.05 -24.39
CA PRO A 2 17.55 6.49 -23.01
C PRO A 2 17.06 5.38 -22.07
N ARG A 3 17.86 5.05 -21.05
CA ARG A 3 17.44 4.12 -19.98
C ARG A 3 16.18 4.67 -19.32
N PRO A 4 15.13 3.86 -19.08
CA PRO A 4 14.01 4.32 -18.27
C PRO A 4 14.56 4.78 -16.91
N PRO A 5 14.06 5.90 -16.34
CA PRO A 5 14.52 6.34 -15.04
C PRO A 5 14.37 5.18 -14.06
N ALA A 6 15.45 4.88 -13.32
CA ALA A 6 15.46 3.85 -12.31
C ALA A 6 14.20 4.05 -11.45
N ARG A 7 13.32 3.04 -11.40
CA ARG A 7 12.09 3.09 -10.61
C ARG A 7 12.47 3.62 -9.25
N ALA A 8 12.02 4.84 -8.91
CA ALA A 8 12.37 5.49 -7.65
C ALA A 8 12.10 4.49 -6.53
N ARG A 9 13.17 4.02 -5.90
CA ARG A 9 13.08 2.97 -4.89
C ARG A 9 12.50 3.66 -3.66
N ILE A 10 11.23 3.42 -3.39
CA ILE A 10 10.56 3.99 -2.21
C ILE A 10 11.26 3.41 -0.97
N PRO A 11 11.73 4.24 -0.04
CA PRO A 11 12.29 3.76 1.24
C PRO A 11 11.28 2.89 1.98
N ALA A 12 11.74 1.87 2.68
CA ALA A 12 10.85 0.95 3.40
C ALA A 12 10.03 1.68 4.48
N GLU A 13 10.59 2.72 5.07
CA GLU A 13 9.99 3.59 6.07
C GLU A 13 8.78 4.34 5.52
N ARG A 14 8.85 4.79 4.26
CA ARG A 14 7.72 5.45 3.59
C ARG A 14 6.59 4.47 3.27
N ILE A 15 6.93 3.21 3.02
CA ILE A 15 5.93 2.15 2.86
C ILE A 15 5.28 1.86 4.22
N ASP A 16 6.07 1.80 5.29
CA ASP A 16 5.56 1.61 6.66
C ASP A 16 4.60 2.75 7.04
N GLU A 17 4.99 4.00 6.82
CA GLU A 17 4.17 5.21 7.05
C GLU A 17 2.85 5.16 6.27
N ALA A 18 2.93 4.86 4.97
CA ALA A 18 1.77 4.71 4.10
C ALA A 18 0.80 3.62 4.57
N LEU A 19 1.31 2.46 4.98
CA LEU A 19 0.49 1.36 5.48
C LEU A 19 -0.17 1.73 6.82
N MET A 20 0.55 2.38 7.72
CA MET A 20 0.06 2.72 9.06
C MET A 20 -0.96 3.87 9.07
N ARG A 21 -0.99 4.71 8.01
CA ARG A 21 -2.03 5.73 7.82
C ARG A 21 -3.41 5.15 7.54
N LEU A 22 -3.47 3.90 7.06
CA LEU A 22 -4.74 3.22 6.85
C LEU A 22 -5.41 2.90 8.19
N PRO A 23 -6.74 3.06 8.31
CA PRO A 23 -7.45 2.70 9.52
C PRO A 23 -7.29 1.20 9.80
N TYR A 24 -7.04 0.87 11.08
CA TYR A 24 -6.87 -0.50 11.54
C TYR A 24 -8.21 -1.23 11.53
N GLU A 25 -8.25 -2.46 11.01
CA GLU A 25 -9.43 -3.34 10.93
C GLU A 25 -10.66 -2.72 10.23
N GLN A 26 -10.44 -1.74 9.36
CA GLN A 26 -11.49 -1.13 8.54
C GLN A 26 -11.21 -1.36 7.05
N TRP A 27 -12.25 -1.75 6.32
CA TRP A 27 -12.20 -1.88 4.87
C TRP A 27 -12.26 -0.50 4.22
N VAL A 28 -11.28 -0.20 3.39
CA VAL A 28 -11.15 1.07 2.68
C VAL A 28 -11.01 0.83 1.19
N LEU A 29 -11.68 1.66 0.40
CA LEU A 29 -11.56 1.65 -1.05
C LEU A 29 -10.14 1.98 -1.52
N VAL A 30 -9.61 1.23 -2.48
CA VAL A 30 -8.30 1.50 -3.10
C VAL A 30 -8.18 2.94 -3.61
N PRO A 31 -9.19 3.55 -4.26
CA PRO A 31 -9.16 4.97 -4.61
C PRO A 31 -8.94 5.92 -3.43
N LYS A 32 -9.52 5.63 -2.25
CA LYS A 32 -9.31 6.43 -1.04
C LYS A 32 -7.88 6.26 -0.52
N VAL A 33 -7.33 5.04 -0.58
CA VAL A 33 -5.91 4.82 -0.27
C VAL A 33 -5.00 5.60 -1.22
N ALA A 34 -5.33 5.66 -2.53
CA ALA A 34 -4.57 6.45 -3.48
C ALA A 34 -4.54 7.95 -3.12
N ALA A 35 -5.65 8.49 -2.59
CA ALA A 35 -5.71 9.86 -2.10
C ALA A 35 -4.82 10.07 -0.86
N GLU A 36 -4.90 9.18 0.13
CA GLU A 36 -4.04 9.23 1.34
C GLU A 36 -2.55 9.18 0.99
N LEU A 37 -2.16 8.36 0.01
CA LEU A 37 -0.77 8.29 -0.46
C LEU A 37 -0.30 9.59 -1.10
N ARG A 38 -1.18 10.27 -1.85
CA ARG A 38 -0.85 11.58 -2.44
C ARG A 38 -0.63 12.64 -1.37
N GLU A 39 -1.41 12.61 -0.28
CA GLU A 39 -1.19 13.52 0.86
C GLU A 39 0.15 13.28 1.56
N LEU A 40 0.65 12.03 1.55
CA LEU A 40 2.00 11.68 2.01
C LEU A 40 3.11 12.06 1.02
N GLY A 41 2.77 12.67 -0.12
CA GLY A 41 3.72 13.00 -1.19
C GLY A 41 4.17 11.79 -2.00
N LEU A 42 3.50 10.64 -1.87
CA LEU A 42 3.80 9.45 -2.67
C LEU A 42 3.03 9.50 -4.00
N PRO A 43 3.72 9.35 -5.15
CA PRO A 43 3.04 9.39 -6.43
C PRO A 43 2.12 8.18 -6.64
N THR A 44 1.07 8.34 -7.45
CA THR A 44 0.02 7.31 -7.63
C THR A 44 0.57 5.97 -8.14
N ASN A 45 1.68 5.99 -8.89
CA ASN A 45 2.37 4.78 -9.35
C ASN A 45 2.97 3.94 -8.20
N CYS A 46 3.11 4.51 -7.00
CA CYS A 46 3.54 3.80 -5.79
C CYS A 46 2.43 2.98 -5.14
N LEU A 47 1.15 3.24 -5.44
CA LEU A 47 0.02 2.55 -4.83
C LEU A 47 0.12 1.03 -4.99
N SER A 48 0.39 0.56 -6.21
CA SER A 48 0.53 -0.87 -6.49
C SER A 48 1.69 -1.50 -5.71
N LEU A 49 2.78 -0.76 -5.51
CA LEU A 49 3.94 -1.20 -4.71
C LEU A 49 3.59 -1.27 -3.22
N VAL A 50 2.93 -0.25 -2.67
CA VAL A 50 2.50 -0.22 -1.25
C VAL A 50 1.53 -1.36 -0.98
N LEU A 51 0.53 -1.58 -1.84
CA LEU A 51 -0.43 -2.68 -1.67
C LEU A 51 0.23 -4.05 -1.83
N ARG A 52 1.17 -4.20 -2.76
CA ARG A 52 1.94 -5.44 -2.92
C ARG A 52 2.79 -5.72 -1.69
N GLU A 53 3.52 -4.72 -1.19
CA GLU A 53 4.37 -4.86 0.00
C GLU A 53 3.54 -5.11 1.25
N GLY A 54 2.45 -4.38 1.46
CA GLY A 54 1.54 -4.61 2.58
C GLY A 54 0.97 -6.04 2.60
N ARG A 55 0.58 -6.58 1.44
CA ARG A 55 0.16 -7.99 1.33
C ARG A 55 1.30 -8.97 1.57
N ARG A 56 2.47 -8.73 0.97
CA ARG A 56 3.66 -9.59 1.12
C ARG A 56 4.11 -9.70 2.58
N ARG A 57 3.94 -8.62 3.34
CA ARG A 57 4.28 -8.53 4.76
C ARG A 57 3.16 -8.98 5.70
N GLY A 58 2.02 -9.41 5.17
CA GLY A 58 0.85 -9.75 5.97
C GLY A 58 0.14 -8.57 6.64
N VAL A 59 0.53 -7.32 6.34
CA VAL A 59 -0.07 -6.10 6.94
C VAL A 59 -1.45 -5.78 6.36
N LEU A 60 -1.70 -6.19 5.11
CA LEU A 60 -2.96 -5.90 4.41
C LEU A 60 -3.71 -7.16 4.02
N LYS A 61 -5.04 -7.11 4.19
CA LYS A 61 -5.99 -7.93 3.43
C LYS A 61 -6.54 -7.12 2.27
N THR A 62 -6.80 -7.79 1.16
CA THR A 62 -7.45 -7.20 -0.01
C THR A 62 -8.65 -8.04 -0.39
N ARG A 63 -9.75 -7.38 -0.74
CA ARG A 63 -10.97 -8.04 -1.23
C ARG A 63 -11.47 -7.28 -2.45
N THR A 64 -12.02 -8.01 -3.41
CA THR A 64 -12.82 -7.44 -4.50
C THR A 64 -14.25 -7.92 -4.30
N GLU A 65 -15.22 -7.03 -4.40
CA GLU A 65 -16.62 -7.44 -4.32
C GLU A 65 -17.12 -7.95 -5.68
N PRO A 66 -17.81 -9.11 -5.73
CA PRO A 66 -18.42 -9.59 -6.96
C PRO A 66 -19.44 -8.57 -7.47
N GLY A 67 -19.33 -8.19 -8.75
CA GLY A 67 -20.22 -7.19 -9.36
C GLY A 67 -19.79 -5.74 -9.18
N GLN A 68 -18.75 -5.46 -8.40
CA GLN A 68 -18.13 -4.13 -8.33
C GLN A 68 -16.70 -4.17 -8.87
N HIS A 69 -16.37 -3.25 -9.77
CA HIS A 69 -14.98 -3.04 -10.23
C HIS A 69 -14.09 -2.35 -9.18
N GLN A 70 -14.52 -2.35 -7.90
CA GLN A 70 -13.83 -1.67 -6.82
C GLN A 70 -13.14 -2.69 -5.91
N ALA A 71 -11.87 -2.43 -5.64
CA ALA A 71 -11.07 -3.19 -4.69
C ALA A 71 -11.03 -2.49 -3.34
N PHE A 72 -11.09 -3.28 -2.28
CA PHE A 72 -10.98 -2.84 -0.90
C PHE A 72 -9.72 -3.40 -0.26
N VAL A 73 -9.16 -2.64 0.67
CA VAL A 73 -8.00 -3.02 1.44
C VAL A 73 -8.25 -2.74 2.91
N MET A 74 -7.69 -3.57 3.77
CA MET A 74 -7.81 -3.44 5.22
C MET A 74 -6.46 -3.69 5.85
N ARG A 75 -6.02 -2.78 6.73
CA ARG A 75 -4.86 -3.00 7.58
C ARG A 75 -5.25 -3.94 8.72
N ILE A 76 -4.47 -5.01 8.89
CA ILE A 76 -4.70 -6.06 9.89
C ILE A 76 -3.63 -6.13 10.97
N HIS A 77 -2.67 -5.22 10.97
CA HIS A 77 -1.69 -5.07 12.05
C HIS A 77 -1.63 -3.63 12.56
N GLN A 78 -1.54 -3.48 13.88
CA GLN A 78 -1.43 -2.17 14.53
C GLN A 78 -0.04 -1.54 14.38
N ALA A 79 1.00 -2.37 14.23
CA ALA A 79 2.39 -1.96 14.08
C ALA A 79 2.95 -2.33 12.69
N PRO A 80 3.98 -1.62 12.20
CA PRO A 80 4.63 -1.98 10.95
C PRO A 80 5.29 -3.36 11.08
N GLN A 81 4.79 -4.34 10.35
CA GLN A 81 5.48 -5.62 10.21
C GLN A 81 6.50 -5.53 9.09
N ARG A 82 7.73 -5.94 9.40
CA ARG A 82 8.78 -6.19 8.41
C ARG A 82 8.91 -7.70 8.26
N PRO A 83 9.10 -8.21 7.03
CA PRO A 83 9.36 -9.62 6.87
C PRO A 83 10.64 -9.96 7.65
N PRO A 84 10.70 -11.14 8.31
CA PRO A 84 11.93 -11.57 8.95
C PRO A 84 13.06 -11.53 7.90
N ARG A 85 14.19 -10.93 8.27
CA ARG A 85 15.41 -11.00 7.46
C ARG A 85 15.93 -12.42 7.58
N THR A 86 15.53 -13.30 6.67
CA THR A 86 16.20 -14.59 6.46
C THR A 86 17.46 -14.38 5.63
#